data_AF-A0A3P6RS52-F1
#
_entry.id   AF-A0A3P6RS52-F1
#
_cell.length_a   1.000
_cell.length_b   1.000
_cell.length_c   1.000
_cell.angle_alpha   90.00
_cell.angle_beta   90.00
_cell.angle_gamma   90.00
#
_symmetry.space_group_name_H-M   'P 1'
#
loop_
_entity.id
_entity.type
_entity.pdbx_description
1 polymer ?
#
loop_
_entity_poly.entity_id
_entity_poly.type
_entity_poly.pdbx_seq_one_letter_code
_entity_poly.pdbx_strand_id
1 'polypeptide(L)'
;MAGYSLTQFVTVMLLYYISNILTDGQFMYIDMFLITLLAVLFGNTAAYENLCPTPPPTRLLSVASICSVLGQLAIMGSTQLLVFLMTTTQPWFVPYTAPRGSETEDKRSMQGTAVFYVSVFQYITLVVVYSKGPPYRDTLYSNRPFCASIAFVTLVIFLFNFDAEKRKVVTSKTSVRTNVHHRQLP
;
A
#
# COMPACT_ATOMS: atom_id res chain seq x y z
N MET A 1 1.52 -14.95 3.17
CA MET A 1 1.91 -14.83 1.75
C MET A 1 0.72 -14.61 0.82
N ALA A 2 -0.28 -15.49 0.75
CA ALA A 2 -1.43 -15.31 -0.17
C ALA A 2 -2.07 -13.89 -0.20
N GLY A 3 -2.26 -13.25 0.97
CA GLY A 3 -2.88 -11.92 1.05
C GLY A 3 -2.09 -10.79 0.36
N TYR A 4 -0.75 -10.80 0.40
CA TYR A 4 0.03 -9.75 -0.28
C TYR A 4 -0.06 -9.93 -1.80
N SER A 5 0.07 -11.17 -2.29
CA SER A 5 0.04 -11.47 -3.73
C SER A 5 -1.30 -11.11 -4.35
N LEU A 6 -2.40 -11.36 -3.64
CA LEU A 6 -3.74 -10.96 -4.08
C LEU A 6 -3.90 -9.43 -4.13
N THR A 7 -3.37 -8.73 -3.13
CA THR A 7 -3.41 -7.26 -3.10
C THR A 7 -2.57 -6.65 -4.23
N GLN A 8 -1.39 -7.23 -4.51
CA GLN A 8 -0.54 -6.84 -5.63
C GLN A 8 -1.22 -7.12 -6.97
N PHE A 9 -1.88 -8.28 -7.10
CA PHE A 9 -2.65 -8.64 -8.29
C PHE A 9 -3.75 -7.62 -8.59
N VAL A 10 -4.56 -7.24 -7.59
CA VAL A 10 -5.62 -6.23 -7.81
C VAL A 10 -5.03 -4.86 -8.17
N THR A 11 -3.95 -4.45 -7.51
CA THR A 11 -3.25 -3.19 -7.81
C THR A 11 -2.80 -3.15 -9.27
N VAL A 12 -2.18 -4.22 -9.73
CA VAL A 12 -1.68 -4.35 -11.11
C VAL A 12 -2.85 -4.38 -12.10
N MET A 13 -3.93 -5.11 -11.79
CA MET A 13 -5.13 -5.14 -12.64
C MET A 13 -5.78 -3.76 -12.81
N LEU A 14 -5.89 -2.97 -11.74
CA LEU A 14 -6.42 -1.60 -11.80
C LEU A 14 -5.53 -0.66 -12.63
N LEU A 15 -4.21 -0.83 -12.56
CA LEU A 15 -3.28 -0.07 -13.38
C LEU A 15 -3.32 -0.47 -14.85
N TYR A 16 -3.48 -1.76 -15.14
CA TYR A 16 -3.65 -2.25 -16.51
C TYR A 16 -4.91 -1.71 -17.16
N TYR A 17 -5.97 -1.44 -16.39
CA TYR A 17 -7.18 -0.80 -16.91
C TYR A 17 -6.89 0.56 -17.58
N ILE A 18 -5.88 1.31 -17.11
CA ILE A 18 -5.44 2.58 -17.70
C ILE A 18 -4.19 2.42 -18.58
N SER A 19 -3.87 1.19 -19.00
CA SER A 19 -2.66 0.87 -19.77
C SER A 19 -1.37 1.38 -19.11
N ASN A 20 -1.32 1.29 -17.78
CA ASN A 20 -0.14 1.62 -16.99
C ASN A 20 0.29 0.42 -16.14
N ILE A 21 1.50 0.48 -15.59
CA ILE A 21 2.06 -0.53 -14.70
C ILE A 21 2.83 0.15 -13.57
N LEU A 22 3.00 -0.55 -12.45
CA LEU A 22 3.94 -0.12 -11.41
C LEU A 22 5.36 -0.06 -11.98
N THR A 23 6.12 0.91 -11.50
CA THR A 23 7.55 1.00 -11.83
C THR A 23 8.34 -0.11 -11.12
N ASP A 24 9.45 -0.54 -11.72
CA ASP A 24 10.30 -1.59 -11.15
C ASP A 24 10.79 -1.24 -9.74
N GLY A 25 11.06 0.05 -9.50
CA GLY A 25 11.41 0.56 -8.17
C GLY A 25 10.28 0.42 -7.14
N GLN A 26 9.02 0.58 -7.54
CA GLN A 26 7.86 0.36 -6.66
C GLN A 26 7.67 -1.12 -6.34
N PHE A 27 7.84 -2.01 -7.33
CA PHE A 27 7.82 -3.47 -7.09
C PHE A 27 8.92 -3.88 -6.13
N MET A 28 10.15 -3.41 -6.36
CA MET A 28 11.29 -3.70 -5.49
C MET A 28 11.07 -3.14 -4.08
N TYR A 29 10.52 -1.93 -3.94
CA TYR A 29 10.20 -1.34 -2.64
C TYR A 29 9.21 -2.22 -1.84
N ILE A 30 8.13 -2.66 -2.48
CA ILE A 30 7.12 -3.51 -1.84
C ILE A 30 7.78 -4.80 -1.37
N ASP A 31 8.42 -5.56 -2.26
CA ASP A 31 8.89 -6.89 -1.91
C ASP A 31 10.11 -6.84 -0.99
N MET A 32 11.13 -6.06 -1.35
CA MET A 32 12.44 -6.10 -0.68
C MET A 32 12.58 -5.21 0.55
N PHE A 33 11.73 -4.21 0.73
CA PHE A 33 11.79 -3.35 1.91
C PHE A 33 10.57 -3.52 2.80
N LEU A 34 9.36 -3.55 2.23
CA LEU A 34 8.14 -3.63 3.03
C LEU A 34 7.89 -5.07 3.50
N ILE A 35 7.75 -6.01 2.56
CA ILE A 35 7.33 -7.38 2.88
C ILE A 35 8.43 -8.16 3.60
N THR A 36 9.69 -8.08 3.15
CA THR A 36 10.81 -8.74 3.85
C THR A 36 11.01 -8.24 5.27
N LEU A 37 11.01 -6.91 5.50
CA LEU A 37 11.20 -6.34 6.83
C LEU A 37 10.10 -6.81 7.78
N LEU A 38 8.85 -6.71 7.33
CA LEU A 38 7.70 -7.14 8.12
C LEU A 38 7.71 -8.66 8.33
N ALA A 39 8.09 -9.46 7.34
CA ALA A 39 8.15 -10.92 7.45
C ALA A 39 9.25 -11.40 8.41
N VAL A 40 10.45 -10.81 8.36
CA VAL A 40 11.56 -11.14 9.25
C VAL A 40 11.18 -10.82 10.70
N LEU A 41 10.63 -9.63 10.95
CA LEU A 41 10.25 -9.20 12.30
C LEU A 41 9.04 -9.98 12.83
N PHE A 42 8.06 -10.28 11.98
CA PHE A 42 6.94 -11.17 12.31
C PHE A 42 7.42 -12.58 12.71
N GLY A 43 8.45 -13.09 12.02
CA GLY A 43 9.09 -14.37 12.33
C GLY A 43 9.72 -14.42 13.71
N ASN A 44 10.20 -13.29 14.22
CA ASN A 44 10.90 -13.16 15.51
C ASN A 44 9.96 -13.12 16.74
N THR A 45 8.72 -13.58 16.63
CA THR A 45 7.75 -13.58 17.74
C THR A 45 7.92 -14.84 18.60
N ALA A 46 8.09 -14.66 19.92
CA ALA A 46 8.28 -15.75 20.87
C ALA A 46 7.04 -16.66 21.01
N ALA A 47 7.29 -17.88 21.49
CA ALA A 47 6.23 -18.83 21.83
C ALA A 47 5.46 -18.37 23.09
N TYR A 48 4.19 -18.74 23.19
CA TYR A 48 3.37 -18.43 24.36
C TYR A 48 3.81 -19.25 25.58
N GLU A 49 3.82 -18.65 26.77
CA GLU A 49 4.37 -19.27 28.00
C GLU A 49 3.60 -20.52 28.47
N ASN A 50 2.33 -20.67 28.09
CA ASN A 50 1.49 -21.79 28.48
C ASN A 50 1.21 -22.73 27.30
N LEU A 51 1.29 -24.05 27.54
CA LEU A 51 0.94 -25.06 26.54
C LEU A 51 -0.59 -25.13 26.36
N CYS A 52 -1.05 -25.00 25.12
CA CYS A 52 -2.45 -25.21 24.77
C CYS A 52 -2.73 -26.71 24.53
N PRO A 53 -3.82 -27.28 25.07
CA PRO A 53 -4.19 -28.68 24.83
C PRO A 53 -4.72 -28.95 23.41
N THR A 54 -5.04 -27.92 22.62
CA THR A 54 -5.41 -28.11 21.22
C THR A 54 -4.17 -28.27 20.35
N PRO A 55 -4.13 -29.26 19.43
CA PRO A 55 -3.04 -29.37 18.47
C PRO A 55 -3.20 -28.32 17.35
N PRO A 56 -2.09 -27.87 16.73
CA PRO A 56 -2.15 -26.98 15.59
C PRO A 56 -2.89 -27.66 14.43
N PRO A 57 -3.71 -26.90 13.66
CA PRO A 57 -4.43 -27.45 12.52
C PRO A 57 -3.45 -28.02 11.49
N THR A 58 -3.63 -29.30 11.12
CA THR A 58 -2.76 -30.03 10.19
C THR A 58 -3.09 -29.79 8.71
N ARG A 59 -4.23 -29.12 8.43
CA ARG A 59 -4.66 -28.80 7.07
C ARG A 59 -4.32 -27.34 6.74
N LEU A 60 -3.44 -27.15 5.76
CA LEU A 60 -3.06 -25.84 5.22
C LEU A 60 -4.23 -25.09 4.57
N LEU A 61 -5.19 -25.83 4.00
CA LEU A 61 -6.39 -25.30 3.35
C LEU A 61 -7.62 -25.76 4.15
N SER A 62 -8.16 -24.87 4.96
CA SER A 62 -9.44 -25.03 5.65
C SER A 62 -10.49 -24.14 4.99
N VAL A 63 -11.77 -24.49 5.08
CA VAL A 63 -12.87 -23.64 4.60
C VAL A 63 -12.78 -22.24 5.25
N ALA A 64 -12.35 -22.18 6.52
CA ALA A 64 -12.10 -20.93 7.22
C ALA A 64 -10.96 -20.10 6.60
N SER A 65 -9.88 -20.73 6.11
CA SER A 65 -8.76 -20.00 5.51
C SER A 65 -9.12 -19.49 4.10
N ILE A 66 -9.86 -20.28 3.32
CA ILE A 66 -10.36 -19.86 2.01
C ILE A 66 -11.33 -18.68 2.15
N CYS A 67 -12.30 -18.80 3.06
CA CYS A 67 -13.25 -17.72 3.36
C CYS A 67 -12.52 -16.45 3.82
N SER A 68 -11.52 -16.58 4.71
CA SER A 68 -10.71 -15.44 5.16
C SER A 68 -9.95 -14.76 4.03
N VAL A 69 -9.34 -15.53 3.11
CA VAL A 69 -8.58 -14.97 1.98
C VAL A 69 -9.52 -14.30 0.97
N LEU A 70 -10.69 -14.88 0.68
CA LEU A 70 -11.69 -14.28 -0.20
C LEU A 70 -12.29 -13.00 0.40
N GLY A 71 -12.61 -12.99 1.69
CA GLY A 71 -13.07 -11.79 2.39
C GLY A 71 -12.02 -10.68 2.35
N GLN A 72 -10.75 -11.03 2.57
CA GLN A 72 -9.64 -10.09 2.45
C GLN A 72 -9.52 -9.55 1.02
N LEU A 73 -9.62 -10.39 -0.01
CA LEU A 73 -9.61 -9.95 -1.40
C LEU A 73 -10.75 -8.95 -1.68
N ALA A 74 -11.97 -9.24 -1.20
CA ALA A 74 -13.12 -8.37 -1.40
C ALA A 74 -12.95 -6.99 -0.72
N ILE A 75 -12.52 -6.96 0.54
CA ILE A 75 -12.31 -5.72 1.30
C ILE A 75 -11.20 -4.87 0.65
N MET A 76 -10.10 -5.51 0.30
CA MET A 76 -8.92 -4.81 -0.21
C MET A 76 -9.15 -4.32 -1.63
N GLY A 77 -9.75 -5.17 -2.47
CA GLY A 77 -10.05 -4.82 -3.85
C GLY A 77 -11.15 -3.75 -3.97
N SER A 78 -12.20 -3.81 -3.15
CA SER A 78 -13.21 -2.75 -3.11
C SER A 78 -12.62 -1.42 -2.66
N THR A 79 -11.76 -1.41 -1.63
CA THR A 79 -11.10 -0.19 -1.16
C THR A 79 -10.20 0.42 -2.25
N GLN A 80 -9.39 -0.40 -2.94
CA GLN A 80 -8.54 0.07 -4.04
C GLN A 80 -9.37 0.61 -5.21
N LEU A 81 -10.45 -0.07 -5.58
CA LEU A 81 -11.37 0.38 -6.62
C LEU A 81 -12.04 1.70 -6.24
N LEU A 82 -12.52 1.83 -5.01
CA LEU A 82 -13.12 3.07 -4.51
C LEU A 82 -12.14 4.23 -4.60
N VAL A 83 -10.90 4.06 -4.15
CA VAL A 83 -9.87 5.11 -4.24
C VAL A 83 -9.55 5.47 -5.68
N PHE A 84 -9.48 4.45 -6.56
CA PHE A 84 -9.26 4.64 -7.98
C PHE A 84 -10.36 5.50 -8.63
N LEU A 85 -11.63 5.24 -8.29
CA LEU A 85 -12.78 6.02 -8.75
C LEU A 85 -12.86 7.41 -8.09
N MET A 86 -12.59 7.51 -6.79
CA MET A 86 -12.59 8.80 -6.08
C MET A 86 -11.48 9.73 -6.57
N THR A 87 -10.40 9.18 -7.11
CA THR A 87 -9.31 9.96 -7.71
C THR A 87 -9.76 10.60 -9.02
N THR A 88 -10.61 9.94 -9.81
CA THR A 88 -11.10 10.51 -11.09
C THR A 88 -12.11 11.63 -10.89
N THR A 89 -12.81 11.67 -9.75
CA THR A 89 -13.79 12.71 -9.44
C THR A 89 -13.17 14.01 -8.91
N GLN A 90 -11.85 14.02 -8.63
CA GLN A 90 -11.18 15.21 -8.10
C GLN A 90 -11.01 16.29 -9.18
N PRO A 91 -11.19 17.58 -8.84
CA PRO A 91 -11.15 18.66 -9.84
C PRO A 91 -9.75 18.94 -10.41
N TRP A 92 -8.70 18.51 -9.72
CA TRP A 92 -7.30 18.60 -10.18
C TRP A 92 -6.81 17.31 -10.86
N PHE A 93 -7.72 16.38 -11.16
CA PHE A 93 -7.39 15.12 -11.79
C PHE A 93 -6.98 15.33 -13.25
N VAL A 94 -5.81 14.79 -13.61
CA VAL A 94 -5.36 14.72 -15.01
C VAL A 94 -5.33 13.25 -15.42
N PRO A 95 -6.07 12.86 -16.47
CA PRO A 95 -6.08 11.47 -16.92
C PRO A 95 -4.71 11.08 -17.45
N TYR A 96 -4.31 9.85 -17.14
CA TYR A 96 -3.06 9.29 -17.62
C TYR A 96 -3.11 9.15 -19.14
N THR A 97 -2.11 9.69 -19.83
CA THR A 97 -1.94 9.55 -21.27
C THR A 97 -0.69 8.73 -21.52
N ALA A 98 -0.83 7.55 -22.11
CA ALA A 98 0.31 6.72 -22.46
C ALA A 98 1.22 7.47 -23.45
N PRO A 99 2.53 7.60 -23.18
CA PRO A 99 3.45 8.28 -24.08
C PRO A 99 3.46 7.58 -25.46
N ARG A 100 3.28 8.37 -26.52
CA ARG A 100 3.36 7.88 -27.91
C ARG A 100 4.71 8.26 -28.49
N GLY A 101 5.69 7.35 -28.41
CA GLY A 101 7.01 7.54 -29.02
C GLY A 101 8.15 6.98 -28.17
N SER A 102 9.38 7.09 -28.66
CA SER A 102 10.63 6.68 -27.98
C SER A 102 11.01 7.56 -26.77
N GLU A 103 10.10 8.40 -26.32
CA GLU A 103 10.28 9.18 -25.09
C GLU A 103 10.03 8.25 -23.92
N THR A 104 11.06 8.12 -23.07
CA THR A 104 11.11 7.41 -21.77
C THR A 104 9.74 7.00 -21.22
N GLU A 105 9.54 5.70 -20.93
CA GLU A 105 8.30 5.15 -20.34
C GLU A 105 7.84 5.93 -19.10
N ASP A 106 7.08 7.01 -19.27
CA ASP A 106 6.55 7.80 -18.16
C ASP A 106 5.33 7.09 -17.59
N LYS A 107 5.57 6.27 -16.57
CA LYS A 107 4.54 5.51 -15.84
C LYS A 107 3.83 6.35 -14.76
N ARG A 108 4.05 7.67 -14.70
CA ARG A 108 3.46 8.54 -13.67
C ARG A 108 1.97 8.75 -13.91
N SER A 109 1.16 8.12 -13.05
CA SER A 109 -0.29 8.32 -13.01
C SER A 109 -0.72 8.75 -11.62
N MET A 110 -1.60 9.75 -11.54
CA MET A 110 -2.21 10.17 -10.27
C MET A 110 -3.00 9.02 -9.62
N GLN A 111 -3.70 8.22 -10.43
CA GLN A 111 -4.41 7.03 -9.95
C GLN A 111 -3.43 5.97 -9.49
N GLY A 112 -2.34 5.76 -10.26
CA GLY A 112 -1.31 4.79 -9.88
C GLY A 112 -0.63 5.14 -8.55
N THR A 113 -0.34 6.42 -8.32
CA THR A 113 0.18 6.88 -7.04
C THR A 113 -0.82 6.71 -5.89
N ALA A 114 -2.10 7.04 -6.10
CA ALA A 114 -3.13 6.87 -5.08
C ALA A 114 -3.33 5.40 -4.69
N VAL A 115 -3.45 4.51 -5.68
CA VAL A 115 -3.59 3.06 -5.44
C VAL A 115 -2.33 2.50 -4.79
N PHE A 116 -1.13 2.95 -5.19
CA PHE A 116 0.13 2.54 -4.57
C PHE A 116 0.19 2.90 -3.07
N TYR A 117 -0.19 4.12 -2.67
CA TYR A 117 -0.20 4.48 -1.25
C TYR A 117 -1.18 3.62 -0.46
N VAL A 118 -2.37 3.41 -1.01
CA VAL A 118 -3.40 2.57 -0.35
C VAL A 118 -2.93 1.13 -0.24
N SER A 119 -2.29 0.57 -1.28
CA SER A 119 -1.76 -0.79 -1.24
C SER A 119 -0.66 -0.95 -0.17
N VAL A 120 0.18 0.07 0.04
CA VAL A 120 1.19 0.05 1.12
C VAL A 120 0.54 0.01 2.52
N PHE A 121 -0.47 0.84 2.79
CA PHE A 121 -1.21 0.75 4.06
C PHE A 121 -1.90 -0.59 4.25
N GLN A 122 -2.44 -1.12 3.16
CA GLN A 122 -3.07 -2.41 3.09
C GLN A 122 -2.11 -3.57 3.42
N TYR A 123 -0.86 -3.53 2.95
CA TYR A 123 0.17 -4.51 3.32
C TYR A 123 0.49 -4.47 4.82
N ILE A 124 0.55 -3.30 5.43
CA ILE A 124 0.74 -3.15 6.88
C ILE A 124 -0.46 -3.74 7.64
N THR A 125 -1.68 -3.40 7.23
CA THR A 125 -2.91 -3.92 7.84
C THR A 125 -2.99 -5.45 7.74
N LEU A 126 -2.62 -6.03 6.60
CA LEU A 126 -2.56 -7.49 6.42
C LEU A 126 -1.65 -8.15 7.45
N VAL A 127 -0.46 -7.57 7.66
CA VAL A 127 0.50 -8.07 8.63
C VAL A 127 -0.07 -8.00 10.05
N VAL A 128 -0.76 -6.91 10.40
CA VAL A 128 -1.42 -6.76 11.71
C VAL A 128 -2.56 -7.77 11.89
N VAL A 129 -3.46 -7.90 10.90
CA VAL A 129 -4.64 -8.79 10.97
C VAL A 129 -4.25 -10.26 11.03
N TYR A 130 -3.22 -10.67 10.30
CA TYR A 130 -2.73 -12.06 10.31
C TYR A 130 -1.78 -12.37 11.46
N SER A 131 -1.34 -11.37 12.22
CA SER A 131 -0.59 -11.56 13.47
C SER A 131 -1.50 -11.94 14.63
N LYS A 132 -2.19 -13.07 14.47
CA LYS A 132 -3.01 -13.70 15.51
C LYS A 132 -2.16 -13.95 16.75
N GLY A 133 -2.64 -13.49 17.91
CA GLY A 133 -2.02 -13.71 19.22
C GLY A 133 -2.26 -15.13 19.78
N PRO A 134 -2.29 -15.31 21.11
CA PRO A 134 -2.37 -16.64 21.75
C PRO A 134 -3.55 -17.45 21.21
N PRO A 135 -3.39 -18.78 20.98
CA PRO A 135 -2.81 -19.71 21.95
C PRO A 135 -1.42 -20.30 21.64
N TYR A 136 -0.81 -20.03 20.48
CA TYR A 136 0.50 -20.60 20.08
C TYR A 136 1.65 -19.58 20.00
N ARG A 137 1.32 -18.29 19.84
CA ARG A 137 2.29 -17.18 19.76
C ARG A 137 1.94 -16.11 20.78
N ASP A 138 2.97 -15.49 21.35
CA ASP A 138 2.80 -14.36 22.25
C ASP A 138 2.20 -13.14 21.51
N THR A 139 1.63 -12.23 22.28
CA THR A 139 0.96 -11.03 21.76
C THR A 139 1.92 -10.16 20.95
N LEU A 140 1.35 -9.52 19.93
CA LEU A 140 2.02 -8.68 18.94
C LEU A 140 2.87 -7.55 19.58
N TYR A 141 2.45 -7.06 20.74
CA TYR A 141 3.11 -5.99 21.50
C TYR A 141 4.35 -6.43 22.28
N SER A 142 4.53 -7.74 22.50
CA SER A 142 5.74 -8.30 23.15
C SER A 142 6.98 -8.06 22.28
N ASN A 143 6.79 -8.06 20.95
CA ASN A 143 7.85 -7.86 19.97
C ASN A 143 8.07 -6.36 19.67
N ARG A 144 8.77 -5.67 20.58
CA ARG A 144 9.13 -4.24 20.45
C ARG A 144 9.70 -3.84 19.08
N PRO A 145 10.62 -4.59 18.43
CA PRO A 145 11.14 -4.20 17.12
C PRO A 145 10.10 -4.33 15.99
N PHE A 146 9.12 -5.23 16.12
CA PHE A 146 8.01 -5.32 15.16
C PHE A 146 7.08 -4.10 15.27
N CYS A 147 6.68 -3.72 16.48
CA CYS A 147 5.93 -2.48 16.71
C CYS A 147 6.69 -1.24 16.23
N ALA A 148 8.00 -1.17 16.49
CA ALA A 148 8.85 -0.09 16.01
C ALA A 148 8.92 -0.03 14.47
N SER A 149 9.01 -1.18 13.78
CA SER A 149 9.00 -1.21 12.32
C SER A 149 7.68 -0.76 11.70
N ILE A 150 6.55 -1.13 12.30
CA ILE A 150 5.23 -0.70 11.85
C ILE A 150 5.13 0.82 12.01
N ALA A 151 5.48 1.34 13.20
CA ALA A 151 5.49 2.77 13.46
C ALA A 151 6.43 3.54 12.51
N PHE A 152 7.63 3.01 12.25
CA PHE A 152 8.60 3.60 11.34
C PHE A 152 8.07 3.67 9.91
N VAL A 153 7.54 2.56 9.38
CA VAL A 153 7.00 2.51 8.01
C VAL A 153 5.79 3.46 7.89
N THR A 154 4.88 3.46 8.87
CA THR A 154 3.74 4.40 8.87
C THR A 154 4.21 5.87 8.92
N LEU A 155 5.23 6.18 9.71
CA LEU A 155 5.79 7.53 9.82
C LEU A 155 6.48 7.96 8.52
N VAL A 156 7.26 7.08 7.89
CA VAL A 156 7.89 7.37 6.59
C VAL A 156 6.82 7.68 5.55
N ILE A 157 5.74 6.90 5.47
CA ILE A 157 4.64 7.16 4.55
C ILE A 157 3.96 8.50 4.85
N PHE A 158 3.72 8.81 6.12
CA PHE A 158 3.12 10.07 6.53
C PHE A 158 4.00 11.27 6.13
N LEU A 159 5.32 11.17 6.33
CA LEU A 159 6.27 12.20 5.92
C LEU A 159 6.31 12.38 4.40
N PHE A 160 6.29 11.30 3.62
CA PHE A 160 6.21 11.38 2.16
C PHE A 160 4.91 12.03 1.68
N ASN A 161 3.77 11.72 2.30
CA ASN A 161 2.49 12.36 1.99
C ASN A 161 2.53 13.86 2.35
N PHE A 162 3.07 14.21 3.51
CA PHE A 162 3.20 15.60 3.95
C PHE A 162 4.13 16.43 3.04
N ASP A 163 5.22 15.83 2.57
CA ASP A 163 6.11 16.48 1.61
C ASP A 163 5.48 16.63 0.22
N ALA A 164 4.70 15.64 -0.23
CA ALA A 164 3.91 15.75 -1.45
C ALA A 164 2.85 16.86 -1.37
N GLU A 165 2.17 17.00 -0.22
CA GLU A 165 1.24 18.10 0.09
C GLU A 165 1.96 19.46 -0.03
N LYS A 166 3.12 19.60 0.61
CA LYS A 166 3.92 20.84 0.54
C LYS A 166 4.31 21.20 -0.88
N ARG A 167 4.73 20.23 -1.69
CA ARG A 167 5.06 20.46 -3.10
C ARG A 167 3.86 20.95 -3.89
N LYS A 168 2.66 20.38 -3.70
CA LYS A 168 1.43 20.89 -4.34
C LYS A 168 1.10 22.33 -3.94
N VAL A 169 1.24 22.67 -2.64
CA VAL A 169 1.00 24.03 -2.14
C VAL A 169 2.00 25.03 -2.73
N VAL A 170 3.27 24.65 -2.84
CA VAL A 170 4.31 25.50 -3.46
C VAL A 170 4.03 25.71 -4.94
N THR A 171 3.74 24.65 -5.72
CA THR A 171 3.44 24.77 -7.16
C THR A 171 2.17 25.58 -7.42
N SER A 172 1.15 25.45 -6.56
CA SER A 172 -0.06 26.29 -6.61
C SER A 172 0.26 27.77 -6.40
N LYS A 173 1.05 28.11 -5.37
CA LYS A 173 1.49 29.49 -5.13
C LYS A 173 2.34 30.06 -6.28
N THR A 174 3.18 29.25 -6.90
CA THR A 174 4.00 29.68 -8.04
C THR A 174 3.15 29.90 -9.30
N SER A 175 2.16 29.04 -9.57
CA SER A 175 1.23 29.16 -10.70
C SER A 175 0.29 30.36 -10.58
N VAL A 176 -0.15 30.71 -9.36
CA VAL A 176 -0.89 31.94 -9.09
C VAL A 176 0.00 33.18 -9.30
N ARG A 177 1.27 33.13 -8.87
CA ARG A 177 2.20 34.26 -9.01
C ARG A 177 2.61 34.54 -10.46
N THR A 178 2.75 33.52 -11.31
CA THR A 178 2.99 33.69 -12.76
C THR A 178 1.75 34.17 -13.53
N ASN A 179 0.54 33.76 -13.13
CA ASN A 179 -0.70 34.28 -13.73
C ASN A 179 -0.94 35.76 -13.41
N VAL A 180 -0.56 36.22 -12.22
CA VAL A 180 -0.69 37.65 -11.85
C VAL A 180 0.31 38.52 -12.64
N HIS A 181 1.52 38.03 -12.90
CA HIS A 181 2.50 38.77 -13.72
C HIS A 181 2.10 38.87 -15.20
N HIS A 182 1.47 37.84 -15.78
CA HIS A 182 0.99 37.90 -17.16
C HIS A 182 -0.25 38.79 -17.36
N ARG A 183 -1.00 39.12 -16.29
CA ARG A 183 -2.12 40.07 -16.34
C ARG A 183 -1.72 41.54 -16.17
N GLN A 184 -0.44 41.83 -15.89
CA GLN A 184 0.06 43.19 -15.66
C GLN A 184 1.00 43.71 -16.75
N LEU A 185 1.16 42.99 -17.85
CA LEU A 185 1.87 43.50 -19.03
C LEU A 185 0.82 44.06 -20.02
N PRO A 186 0.83 45.37 -20.30
CA PRO A 186 -0.06 46.01 -21.28
C PRO A 186 0.30 45.64 -22.72
#